data_AF-A0A925FXD2-F1
#
_entry.id   AF-A0A925FXD2-F1
#
_cell.length_a   1.000
_cell.length_b   1.000
_cell.length_c   1.000
_cell.angle_alpha   90.00
_cell.angle_beta   90.00
_cell.angle_gamma   90.00
#
_symmetry.space_group_name_H-M   'P 1'
#
loop_
_entity.id
_entity.type
_entity.pdbx_description
1 polymer ?
#
loop_
_entity_poly.entity_id
_entity_poly.type
_entity_poly.pdbx_seq_one_letter_code
_entity_poly.pdbx_strand_id
1 'polypeptide(L)' 'MSFEEEQITRLPITSDPEVLSGETVFRGTRVPVAALLDNIEAGLTLDEFLDNFPTVTREQAIQVLEFAKETLTRLGRAA' A
#
# COMPACT_ATOMS: atom_id res chain seq x y z
N MET A 1 16.33 14.09 -7.26
CA MET A 1 15.17 13.28 -6.85
C MET A 1 14.21 14.21 -6.15
N SER A 2 12.94 14.22 -6.56
CA SER A 2 11.93 15.07 -5.92
C SER A 2 11.58 14.53 -4.54
N PHE A 3 11.04 15.39 -3.66
CA PHE A 3 10.60 14.99 -2.32
C PHE A 3 9.56 13.85 -2.39
N GLU A 4 8.75 13.78 -3.45
CA GLU A 4 7.81 12.68 -3.64
C GLU A 4 8.48 11.32 -3.89
N GLU A 5 9.54 11.26 -4.69
CA GLU A 5 10.27 10.02 -4.98
C GLU A 5 10.92 9.43 -3.71
N GLU A 6 11.45 10.30 -2.86
CA GLU A 6 12.10 9.88 -1.61
C GLU A 6 11.09 9.36 -0.57
N GLN A 7 9.84 9.84 -0.59
CA GLN A 7 8.80 9.30 0.29
C GLN A 7 8.26 7.96 -0.22
N ILE A 8 8.08 7.80 -1.53
CA ILE A 8 7.59 6.56 -2.13
C ILE A 8 8.57 5.41 -1.88
N THR A 9 9.88 5.67 -1.94
CA THR A 9 10.91 4.64 -1.69
C THR A 9 10.96 4.14 -0.24
N ARG A 10 10.45 4.91 0.73
CA ARG A 10 10.34 4.50 2.13
C ARG A 10 9.08 3.69 2.43
N LEU A 11 8.12 3.62 1.50
CA LEU A 11 6.94 2.80 1.68
C LEU A 11 7.29 1.31 1.65
N PRO A 12 6.51 0.47 2.36
CA PRO A 12 6.68 -0.97 2.37
C PRO A 12 6.15 -1.61 1.09
N ILE A 13 6.34 -0.97 -0.07
CA ILE A 13 5.86 -1.41 -1.37
C ILE A 13 7.03 -1.46 -2.36
N THR A 14 6.89 -2.28 -3.39
CA THR A 14 7.85 -2.40 -4.47
C THR A 14 7.12 -2.67 -5.77
N SER A 15 7.71 -2.24 -6.88
CA SER A 15 7.28 -2.61 -8.22
C SER A 15 8.53 -3.11 -8.95
N ASP A 16 8.46 -4.35 -9.41
CA ASP A 16 9.54 -5.02 -10.13
C ASP A 16 8.89 -5.79 -11.30
N PRO A 17 9.30 -5.57 -12.55
CA PRO A 17 8.77 -6.30 -13.70
C PRO A 17 8.78 -7.82 -13.55
N GLU A 18 9.73 -8.37 -12.78
CA GLU A 18 9.85 -9.80 -12.50
C GLU A 18 8.89 -10.29 -11.41
N VAL A 19 8.30 -9.37 -10.63
CA VAL A 19 7.34 -9.67 -9.56
C VAL A 19 5.94 -9.25 -10.01
N LEU A 20 5.06 -10.23 -10.20
CA LEU A 20 3.67 -10.00 -10.58
C LEU A 20 3.52 -9.03 -11.77
N SER A 21 4.38 -9.17 -12.77
CA SER A 21 4.38 -8.36 -14.00
C SER A 21 4.52 -6.84 -13.76
N GLY A 22 5.21 -6.43 -12.70
CA GLY A 22 5.41 -5.01 -12.37
C GLY A 22 4.30 -4.39 -11.52
N GLU A 23 3.31 -5.17 -11.09
CA GLU A 23 2.28 -4.68 -10.16
C GLU A 23 2.92 -4.16 -8.86
N THR A 24 2.30 -3.15 -8.27
CA THR A 24 2.79 -2.60 -6.99
C THR A 24 2.37 -3.53 -5.86
N VAL A 25 3.33 -4.21 -5.25
CA VAL A 25 3.11 -5.20 -4.20
C VAL A 25 3.71 -4.77 -2.87
N PHE A 26 3.23 -5.34 -1.77
CA PHE A 26 3.91 -5.20 -0.48
C PHE A 26 5.31 -5.82 -0.55
N ARG A 27 6.31 -5.09 -0.05
CA ARG A 27 7.73 -5.48 -0.07
C ARG A 27 7.90 -6.84 0.60
N GLY A 28 8.59 -7.75 -0.08
CA GLY A 28 8.81 -9.12 0.39
C GLY A 28 7.63 -10.06 0.16
N THR A 29 6.58 -9.61 -0.52
CA THR A 29 5.39 -10.41 -0.82
C THR A 29 5.08 -10.38 -2.32
N ARG A 30 4.04 -11.13 -2.72
CA ARG A 30 3.39 -10.99 -4.04
C ARG A 30 1.96 -10.45 -3.91
N VAL A 31 1.63 -9.83 -2.78
CA VAL A 31 0.29 -9.32 -2.49
C VAL A 31 0.20 -7.90 -3.05
N PRO A 32 -0.73 -7.64 -3.99
CA PRO A 32 -0.92 -6.29 -4.54
C PRO A 32 -1.35 -5.30 -3.47
N VAL A 33 -0.90 -4.05 -3.58
CA VAL A 33 -1.42 -2.95 -2.77
C VAL A 33 -2.90 -2.72 -3.08
N ALA A 34 -3.31 -2.87 -4.35
CA ALA A 34 -4.71 -2.81 -4.76
C ALA A 34 -5.58 -3.79 -3.96
N ALA A 35 -5.08 -4.99 -3.67
CA ALA A 35 -5.83 -5.98 -2.88
C ALA A 35 -6.21 -5.45 -1.49
N LEU A 36 -5.35 -4.66 -0.83
CA LEU A 36 -5.71 -4.05 0.45
C LEU A 36 -6.92 -3.12 0.31
N LEU A 37 -6.92 -2.26 -0.70
CA LEU A 37 -8.02 -1.31 -0.92
C LEU A 37 -9.29 -2.03 -1.36
N ASP A 38 -9.20 -2.97 -2.30
CA ASP A 38 -10.33 -3.76 -2.79
C ASP A 38 -11.02 -4.54 -1.65
N ASN A 39 -10.24 -5.10 -0.70
CA ASN A 39 -10.79 -5.80 0.46
C ASN A 39 -11.56 -4.85 1.38
N ILE A 40 -10.98 -3.67 1.67
CA ILE A 40 -11.64 -2.65 2.50
C ILE A 40 -12.92 -2.13 1.81
N GLU A 41 -12.88 -1.91 0.49
CA GLU A 41 -14.05 -1.51 -0.31
C GLU A 41 -15.15 -2.57 -0.32
N ALA A 42 -14.76 -3.85 -0.32
CA ALA A 42 -15.68 -4.97 -0.16
C ALA A 42 -16.25 -5.13 1.27
N GLY A 43 -15.83 -4.26 2.21
CA GLY A 43 -16.33 -4.23 3.58
C GLY A 43 -15.55 -5.11 4.56
N LEU A 44 -14.41 -5.67 4.15
CA LEU A 44 -13.55 -6.42 5.05
C LEU A 44 -12.79 -5.47 5.99
N THR A 45 -12.64 -5.92 7.22
CA THR A 45 -11.77 -5.27 8.20
C THR A 45 -10.29 -5.50 7.84
N LEU A 46 -9.42 -4.66 8.42
CA LEU A 46 -7.98 -4.85 8.29
C LEU A 46 -7.53 -6.21 8.83
N ASP A 47 -8.18 -6.70 9.87
CA ASP A 47 -7.85 -7.99 10.49
C ASP A 47 -8.19 -9.15 9.53
N GLU A 48 -9.36 -9.12 8.90
CA GLU A 48 -9.75 -10.10 7.88
C GLU A 48 -8.84 -10.06 6.64
N PHE A 49 -8.38 -8.87 6.23
CA PHE A 49 -7.38 -8.77 5.18
C PHE A 49 -6.06 -9.47 5.57
N LEU A 50 -5.57 -9.26 6.81
CA LEU A 50 -4.33 -9.86 7.29
C LEU A 50 -4.46 -11.39 7.46
N ASP A 51 -5.65 -11.87 7.80
CA ASP A 51 -5.95 -13.32 7.84
C ASP A 51 -5.89 -13.94 6.43
N ASN A 52 -6.39 -13.23 5.41
CA ASN A 52 -6.31 -13.65 4.01
C ASN A 52 -4.90 -13.54 3.42
N PHE A 53 -4.11 -12.58 3.89
CA PHE A 53 -2.75 -12.28 3.41
C PHE A 53 -1.73 -12.22 4.55
N PRO A 54 -1.43 -13.35 5.22
CA PRO A 54 -0.59 -13.38 6.42
C PRO A 54 0.89 -13.04 6.16
N THR A 55 1.28 -12.88 4.90
CA THR A 55 2.62 -12.41 4.51
C THR A 55 2.76 -10.90 4.57
N VAL A 56 1.65 -10.16 4.62
CA VAL A 56 1.63 -8.71 4.84
C VAL A 56 1.54 -8.46 6.34
N THR A 57 2.46 -7.66 6.89
CA THR A 57 2.34 -7.27 8.31
C THR A 57 1.34 -6.14 8.49
N ARG A 58 0.77 -6.05 9.70
CA ARG A 58 -0.11 -4.94 10.06
C ARG A 58 0.57 -3.59 9.85
N GLU A 59 1.82 -3.47 10.24
CA GLU A 59 2.61 -2.24 10.08
C GLU A 59 2.78 -1.87 8.61
N GLN A 60 2.94 -2.85 7.71
CA GLN A 60 3.03 -2.58 6.28
C GLN A 60 1.70 -2.03 5.75
N ALA A 61 0.59 -2.66 6.11
CA ALA A 61 -0.74 -2.21 5.69
C ALA A 61 -1.08 -0.82 6.24
N ILE A 62 -0.79 -0.55 7.52
CA ILE A 62 -1.02 0.76 8.15
C ILE A 62 -0.21 1.86 7.45
N GLN A 63 1.08 1.64 7.16
CA GLN A 63 1.91 2.65 6.48
C GLN A 63 1.35 3.04 5.10
N VAL A 64 0.80 2.08 4.35
CA VAL A 64 0.14 2.36 3.07
C VAL A 64 -1.12 3.21 3.27
N LEU A 65 -1.97 2.86 4.24
CA LEU A 65 -3.19 3.61 4.55
C LEU A 65 -2.89 5.04 5.05
N GLU A 66 -1.85 5.19 5.90
CA GLU A 66 -1.40 6.48 6.38
C GLU A 66 -0.90 7.36 5.24
N PHE A 67 -0.08 6.82 4.34
CA PHE A 67 0.39 7.55 3.17
C PHE A 67 -0.76 7.99 2.25
N ALA A 68 -1.75 7.12 2.02
CA ALA A 68 -2.93 7.46 1.23
C ALA A 68 -3.72 8.62 1.88
N LYS A 69 -4.00 8.52 3.19
CA LYS A 69 -4.66 9.57 3.99
C LYS A 69 -3.91 10.90 3.91
N GLU A 70 -2.61 10.89 4.15
CA GLU A 70 -1.76 12.09 4.12
C GLU A 70 -1.72 12.73 2.73
N THR A 71 -1.58 11.91 1.69
CA THR A 71 -1.54 12.37 0.30
C THR A 71 -2.86 13.03 -0.09
N LEU A 72 -3.99 12.39 0.17
CA LEU A 72 -5.32 12.96 -0.12
C LEU A 72 -5.57 14.24 0.68
N THR A 73 -5.23 14.24 1.97
CA THR A 73 -5.39 15.43 2.83
C THR A 73 -4.52 16.59 2.34
N ARG A 74 -3.28 16.31 1.89
CA ARG A 74 -2.36 17.32 1.35
C ARG A 74 -2.87 17.88 0.03
N LEU A 75 -3.30 17.02 -0.90
CA LEU A 75 -3.84 17.44 -2.20
C LEU A 75 -5.12 18.26 -2.03
N GLY A 76 -6.01 17.86 -1.13
CA GLY A 76 -7.24 18.61 -0.85
C GLY A 76 -7.01 19.99 -0.22
N ARG A 77 -5.86 20.24 0.43
CA ARG A 77 -5.47 21.57 0.93
C ARG A 77 -4.85 22.46 -0.13
N ALA A 78 -4.37 21.88 -1.23
CA ALA A 78 -3.74 22.58 -2.34
C ALA A 78 -4.74 22.90 -3.48
N ALA A 79 -5.96 22.36 -3.40
CA ALA A 79 -7.08 22.63 -4.30
C ALA A 79 -7.94 23.78 -3.77
#